data_AF-A0A923TW18-F1
#
_entry.id   AF-A0A923TW18-F1
#
_cell.length_a   1.000
_cell.length_b   1.000
_cell.length_c   1.000
_cell.angle_alpha   90.00
_cell.angle_beta   90.00
_cell.angle_gamma   90.00
#
_symmetry.space_group_name_H-M   'P 1'
#
loop_
_entity.id
_entity.type
_entity.pdbx_description
1 polymer ?
#
loop_
_entity_poly.entity_id
_entity_poly.type
_entity_poly.pdbx_seq_one_letter_code
_entity_poly.pdbx_strand_id
1 'polypeptide(L)'
;MTRKSAIRDPSLREFARQILVLYRSSGCFSNNENFKHVTRMCREIRADREGLEKLGVDPDILEVAILLSDLGKESAIQSRYLHLYEGKVFAAFLDHSHISMIEGNLMRQQIGVSNRSWKKILGSILGHDGPATPGSWWKENYERELGRRYAGIHTREALIHCYLDRIDQGGIFRSRNGELNGGLRKISYDVFLRGSPFQGNLSGTIAEIFGNTRVGTQEQLDYLDEVEKPRLLGALQLPKIVREMKRKFLESEKFFERVLIDPNVNDRVRIVLDDGQNVAVSNLDEFWKVLARVNPKGSISAFARRTQVG
;
A
#
# COMPACT_ATOMS: atom_id res chain seq x y z
N MET A 1 -6.87 -12.95 20.34
CA MET A 1 -7.12 -14.26 19.70
C MET A 1 -6.50 -14.27 18.30
N THR A 2 -5.32 -14.87 18.15
CA THR A 2 -4.67 -15.08 16.85
C THR A 2 -5.41 -16.19 16.10
N ARG A 3 -6.09 -15.85 15.00
CA ARG A 3 -6.63 -16.87 14.08
C ARG A 3 -5.48 -17.79 13.66
N LYS A 4 -5.68 -19.12 13.74
CA LYS A 4 -4.75 -20.11 13.21
C LYS A 4 -4.42 -19.75 11.75
N SER A 5 -3.14 -19.83 11.37
CA SER A 5 -2.72 -19.59 9.98
C SER A 5 -3.50 -20.49 9.03
N ALA A 6 -4.01 -19.93 7.93
CA ALA A 6 -4.73 -20.68 6.90
C ALA A 6 -3.78 -21.44 5.96
N ILE A 7 -2.47 -21.21 6.07
CA ILE A 7 -1.43 -21.86 5.27
C ILE A 7 -1.41 -23.35 5.59
N ARG A 8 -1.63 -24.18 4.57
CA ARG A 8 -1.74 -25.64 4.67
C ARG A 8 -0.36 -26.29 4.75
N ASP A 9 0.60 -25.84 3.94
CA ASP A 9 1.99 -26.34 3.93
C ASP A 9 2.72 -25.98 5.25
N PRO A 10 3.25 -26.96 6.01
CA PRO A 10 3.93 -26.69 7.28
C PRO A 10 5.18 -25.82 7.16
N SER A 11 5.97 -25.99 6.10
CA SER A 11 7.20 -25.22 5.87
C SER A 11 6.87 -23.76 5.55
N LEU A 12 5.86 -23.52 4.72
CA LEU A 12 5.37 -22.17 4.42
C LEU A 12 4.72 -21.52 5.63
N ARG A 13 4.02 -22.30 6.47
CA ARG A 13 3.42 -21.80 7.70
C ARG A 13 4.49 -21.34 8.69
N GLU A 14 5.55 -22.13 8.86
CA GLU A 14 6.68 -21.76 9.71
C GLU A 14 7.43 -20.55 9.13
N PHE A 15 7.63 -20.50 7.82
CA PHE A 15 8.25 -19.36 7.15
C PHE A 15 7.44 -18.07 7.34
N ALA A 16 6.12 -18.11 7.13
CA ALA A 16 5.23 -17.00 7.43
C ALA A 16 5.30 -16.59 8.91
N ARG A 17 5.38 -17.55 9.83
CA ARG A 17 5.51 -17.26 11.27
C ARG A 17 6.78 -16.48 11.57
N GLN A 18 7.92 -16.85 10.97
CA GLN A 18 9.20 -16.16 11.16
C GLN A 18 9.17 -14.74 10.60
N ILE A 19 8.57 -14.54 9.43
CA ILE A 19 8.36 -13.19 8.87
C ILE A 19 7.56 -12.31 9.85
N LEU A 20 6.47 -12.86 10.42
CA LEU A 20 5.66 -12.14 11.41
C LEU A 20 6.42 -11.82 12.70
N VAL A 21 7.40 -12.65 13.10
CA VAL A 21 8.29 -12.37 14.23
C VAL A 21 9.17 -11.15 13.92
N LEU A 22 9.70 -11.05 12.70
CA LEU A 22 10.54 -9.90 12.30
C LEU A 22 9.78 -8.57 12.28
N TYR A 23 8.52 -8.57 11.82
CA TYR A 23 7.67 -7.38 11.95
C TYR A 23 7.45 -6.98 13.41
N ARG A 24 7.33 -7.95 14.32
CA ARG A 24 7.14 -7.70 15.76
C ARG A 24 8.40 -7.19 16.45
N SER A 25 9.58 -7.60 15.99
CA SER A 25 10.85 -7.10 16.54
C SER A 25 11.18 -5.67 16.10
N SER A 26 10.46 -5.12 15.10
CA SER A 26 10.76 -3.82 14.50
C SER A 26 10.11 -2.62 15.21
N GLY A 27 9.62 -2.78 16.45
CA GLY A 27 9.14 -1.69 17.30
C GLY A 27 7.70 -1.89 17.82
N CYS A 28 7.00 -0.79 18.11
CA CYS A 28 5.63 -0.83 18.66
C CYS A 28 4.64 -1.41 17.62
N PHE A 29 4.26 -2.67 17.83
CA PHE A 29 3.42 -3.46 16.91
C PHE A 29 2.07 -2.82 16.54
N SER A 30 1.48 -2.02 17.44
CA SER A 30 0.19 -1.33 17.17
C SER A 30 0.32 -0.18 16.16
N ASN A 31 1.54 0.34 15.94
CA ASN A 31 1.79 1.49 15.09
C ASN A 31 2.54 1.12 13.80
N ASN A 32 2.89 -0.15 13.61
CA ASN A 32 3.55 -0.61 12.39
C ASN A 32 2.55 -0.69 11.22
N GLU A 33 2.51 0.34 10.38
CA GLU A 33 1.61 0.39 9.23
C GLU A 33 1.96 -0.62 8.13
N ASN A 34 3.24 -1.01 7.94
CA ASN A 34 3.60 -2.09 7.00
C ASN A 34 2.96 -3.41 7.46
N PHE A 35 3.11 -3.73 8.75
CA PHE A 35 2.52 -4.92 9.33
C PHE A 35 1.00 -4.93 9.18
N LYS A 36 0.33 -3.79 9.43
CA LYS A 36 -1.12 -3.66 9.23
C LYS A 36 -1.48 -3.83 7.76
N HIS A 37 -0.74 -3.22 6.85
CA HIS A 37 -0.93 -3.31 5.39
C HIS A 37 -0.87 -4.76 4.90
N VAL A 38 0.22 -5.48 5.15
CA VAL A 38 0.36 -6.89 4.72
C VAL A 38 -0.69 -7.78 5.41
N THR A 39 -1.04 -7.50 6.67
CA THR A 39 -2.07 -8.26 7.39
C THR A 39 -3.47 -8.01 6.83
N ARG A 40 -3.80 -6.78 6.41
CA ARG A 40 -5.07 -6.48 5.72
C ARG A 40 -5.15 -7.29 4.43
N MET A 41 -4.12 -7.24 3.58
CA MET A 41 -4.10 -8.01 2.33
C MET A 41 -4.20 -9.53 2.59
N CYS A 42 -3.43 -10.08 3.52
CA CYS A 42 -3.53 -11.49 3.91
C CYS A 42 -4.92 -11.88 4.41
N ARG A 43 -5.61 -10.99 5.13
CA ARG A 43 -6.99 -11.23 5.57
C ARG A 43 -7.92 -11.40 4.37
N GLU A 44 -7.78 -10.58 3.34
CA GLU A 44 -8.59 -10.68 2.13
C GLU A 44 -8.29 -11.98 1.36
N ILE A 45 -7.01 -12.36 1.22
CA ILE A 45 -6.62 -13.67 0.65
C ILE A 45 -7.32 -14.83 1.36
N ARG A 46 -7.31 -14.82 2.70
CA ARG A 46 -7.95 -15.86 3.51
C ARG A 46 -9.48 -15.88 3.37
N ALA A 47 -10.10 -14.75 3.03
CA ALA A 47 -11.55 -14.64 2.90
C ALA A 47 -12.09 -15.18 1.56
N ASP A 48 -11.25 -15.27 0.52
CA ASP A 48 -11.65 -15.71 -0.83
C ASP A 48 -10.67 -16.74 -1.43
N ARG A 49 -10.23 -17.68 -0.58
CA ARG A 49 -9.28 -18.73 -0.98
C ARG A 49 -9.78 -19.56 -2.15
N GLU A 50 -11.06 -19.96 -2.13
CA GLU A 50 -11.67 -20.74 -3.21
C GLU A 50 -11.72 -19.95 -4.54
N GLY A 51 -11.99 -18.65 -4.48
CA GLY A 51 -11.97 -17.78 -5.65
C GLY A 51 -10.58 -17.70 -6.29
N LEU A 52 -9.55 -17.60 -5.45
CA LEU A 52 -8.15 -17.62 -5.90
C LEU A 52 -7.74 -18.98 -6.49
N GLU A 53 -8.09 -20.08 -5.83
CA GLU A 53 -7.80 -21.44 -6.32
C GLU A 53 -8.47 -21.68 -7.70
N LYS A 54 -9.69 -21.19 -7.92
CA LYS A 54 -10.39 -21.26 -9.23
C LYS A 54 -9.67 -20.49 -10.34
N LEU A 55 -8.89 -19.47 -10.01
CA LEU A 55 -8.05 -18.73 -10.95
C LEU A 55 -6.67 -19.37 -11.16
N GLY A 56 -6.40 -20.51 -10.52
CA GLY A 56 -5.11 -21.19 -10.54
C GLY A 56 -4.05 -20.47 -9.72
N VAL A 57 -4.45 -19.59 -8.80
CA VAL A 57 -3.56 -18.92 -7.84
C VAL A 57 -3.49 -19.75 -6.57
N ASP A 58 -2.27 -20.05 -6.11
CA ASP A 58 -2.03 -20.73 -4.84
C ASP A 58 -2.14 -19.73 -3.67
N PRO A 59 -3.18 -19.78 -2.82
CA PRO A 59 -3.38 -18.78 -1.78
C PRO A 59 -2.28 -18.81 -0.71
N ASP A 60 -1.63 -19.95 -0.48
CA ASP A 60 -0.57 -20.07 0.53
C ASP A 60 0.71 -19.38 0.08
N ILE A 61 1.06 -19.58 -1.20
CA ILE A 61 2.18 -18.87 -1.84
C ILE A 61 1.93 -17.37 -1.86
N LEU A 62 0.73 -16.94 -2.27
CA LEU A 62 0.39 -15.52 -2.35
C LEU A 62 0.38 -14.86 -0.96
N GLU A 63 -0.16 -15.53 0.06
CA GLU A 63 -0.15 -15.02 1.43
C GLU A 63 1.29 -14.84 1.96
N VAL A 64 2.17 -15.84 1.73
CA VAL A 64 3.59 -15.74 2.13
C VAL A 64 4.32 -14.64 1.36
N ALA A 65 4.06 -14.52 0.05
CA ALA A 65 4.65 -13.48 -0.78
C ALA A 65 4.27 -12.08 -0.29
N ILE A 66 2.99 -11.86 0.05
CA ILE A 66 2.49 -10.60 0.63
C ILE A 66 3.15 -10.29 1.97
N LEU A 67 3.29 -11.29 2.85
CA LEU A 67 3.95 -11.07 4.14
C LEU A 67 5.41 -10.65 3.94
N LEU A 68 6.08 -11.28 2.99
CA LEU A 68 7.50 -11.04 2.75
C LEU A 68 7.76 -9.73 2.00
N SER A 69 6.93 -9.33 1.04
CA SER A 69 7.24 -8.27 0.07
C SER A 69 7.65 -6.95 0.71
N ASP A 70 6.97 -6.54 1.78
CA ASP A 70 7.20 -5.27 2.48
C ASP A 70 8.19 -5.35 3.65
N LEU A 71 8.77 -6.52 3.93
CA LEU A 71 9.66 -6.72 5.07
C LEU A 71 10.91 -5.84 4.99
N GLY A 72 11.43 -5.60 3.79
CA GLY A 72 12.56 -4.71 3.53
C GLY A 72 12.29 -3.23 3.84
N LYS A 73 11.03 -2.82 4.08
CA LYS A 73 10.68 -1.48 4.54
C LYS A 73 10.84 -1.32 6.06
N GLU A 74 10.97 -2.42 6.81
CA GLU A 74 11.19 -2.36 8.25
C GLU A 74 12.57 -1.79 8.56
N SER A 75 12.66 -0.77 9.41
CA SER A 75 13.93 -0.07 9.70
C SER A 75 15.03 -1.01 10.18
N ALA A 76 14.68 -2.01 11.00
CA ALA A 76 15.62 -3.01 11.52
C ALA A 76 16.15 -3.96 10.44
N ILE A 77 15.42 -4.13 9.33
CA ILE A 77 15.85 -4.91 8.17
C ILE A 77 16.59 -3.99 7.19
N GLN A 78 15.96 -2.89 6.80
CA GLN A 78 16.50 -1.91 5.85
C GLN A 78 17.91 -1.41 6.25
N SER A 79 18.13 -1.11 7.53
CA SER A 79 19.43 -0.64 8.04
C SER A 79 20.57 -1.62 7.79
N ARG A 80 20.30 -2.94 7.74
CA ARG A 80 21.30 -3.97 7.43
C ARG A 80 21.78 -3.87 5.98
N TYR A 81 20.92 -3.38 5.08
CA TYR A 81 21.17 -3.34 3.64
C TYR A 81 21.41 -1.93 3.11
N LEU A 82 21.33 -0.90 3.96
CA LEU A 82 21.47 0.50 3.56
C LEU A 82 22.81 0.83 2.90
N HIS A 83 23.87 0.07 3.25
CA HIS A 83 25.18 0.18 2.63
C HIS A 83 25.18 -0.14 1.12
N LEU A 84 24.23 -0.96 0.64
CA LEU A 84 24.05 -1.25 -0.79
C LEU A 84 23.51 -0.05 -1.59
N TYR A 85 23.07 1.00 -0.88
CA TYR A 85 22.46 2.20 -1.45
C TYR A 85 23.21 3.47 -1.01
N GLU A 86 24.48 3.37 -0.63
CA GLU A 86 25.32 4.53 -0.24
C GLU A 86 24.72 5.37 0.91
N GLY A 87 23.93 4.76 1.81
CA GLY A 87 23.24 5.51 2.86
C GLY A 87 21.91 6.15 2.43
N LYS A 88 21.52 6.08 1.16
CA LYS A 88 20.30 6.69 0.62
C LYS A 88 19.06 5.88 1.03
N VAL A 89 18.42 6.32 2.12
CA VAL A 89 17.23 5.66 2.70
C VAL A 89 16.08 5.54 1.70
N PHE A 90 15.88 6.56 0.88
CA PHE A 90 14.79 6.55 -0.11
C PHE A 90 15.04 5.53 -1.24
N ALA A 91 16.27 5.42 -1.74
CA ALA A 91 16.64 4.37 -2.69
C ALA A 91 16.44 2.97 -2.10
N ALA A 92 16.86 2.75 -0.85
CA ALA A 92 16.62 1.48 -0.14
C ALA A 92 15.13 1.20 0.09
N PHE A 93 14.30 2.23 0.27
CA PHE A 93 12.84 2.10 0.36
C PHE A 93 12.23 1.71 -0.99
N LEU A 94 12.68 2.30 -2.09
CA LEU A 94 12.20 1.94 -3.42
C LEU A 94 12.56 0.50 -3.80
N ASP A 95 13.75 0.02 -3.41
CA ASP A 95 14.20 -1.36 -3.68
C ASP A 95 13.84 -2.37 -2.56
N HIS A 96 12.87 -2.03 -1.69
CA HIS A 96 12.49 -2.86 -0.55
C HIS A 96 12.12 -4.30 -0.92
N SER A 97 11.48 -4.51 -2.07
CA SER A 97 11.16 -5.83 -2.63
C SER A 97 12.41 -6.71 -2.76
N HIS A 98 13.51 -6.14 -3.24
CA HIS A 98 14.77 -6.84 -3.39
C HIS A 98 15.41 -7.17 -2.04
N ILE A 99 15.39 -6.22 -1.10
CA ILE A 99 15.84 -6.44 0.28
C ILE A 99 15.03 -7.59 0.93
N SER A 100 13.71 -7.58 0.77
CA SER A 100 12.81 -8.64 1.24
C SER A 100 13.16 -10.01 0.66
N MET A 101 13.50 -10.08 -0.63
CA MET A 101 13.90 -11.32 -1.28
C MET A 101 15.25 -11.84 -0.75
N ILE A 102 16.21 -10.96 -0.45
CA ILE A 102 17.49 -11.33 0.15
C ILE A 102 17.26 -11.90 1.56
N GLU A 103 16.56 -11.17 2.42
CA GLU A 103 16.27 -11.60 3.80
C GLU A 103 15.45 -12.90 3.80
N GLY A 104 14.45 -13.00 2.92
CA GLY A 104 13.63 -14.19 2.74
C GLY A 104 14.45 -15.40 2.28
N ASN A 105 15.46 -15.20 1.43
CA ASN A 105 16.34 -16.29 0.99
C ASN A 105 17.20 -16.85 2.15
N LEU A 106 17.65 -16.01 3.07
CA LEU A 106 18.38 -16.46 4.26
C LEU A 106 17.47 -17.29 5.18
N MET A 107 16.26 -16.78 5.46
CA MET A 107 15.27 -17.46 6.30
C MET A 107 14.82 -18.80 5.70
N ARG A 108 14.54 -18.85 4.40
CA ARG A 108 13.98 -20.04 3.75
C ARG A 108 14.96 -21.21 3.67
N GLN A 109 16.28 -20.93 3.67
CA GLN A 109 17.33 -21.95 3.78
C GLN A 109 17.32 -22.65 5.15
N GLN A 110 17.03 -21.92 6.23
CA GLN A 110 16.98 -22.47 7.59
C GLN A 110 15.73 -23.32 7.83
N ILE A 111 14.61 -22.95 7.21
CA ILE A 111 13.30 -23.59 7.42
C ILE A 111 13.07 -24.78 6.47
N GLY A 112 13.77 -24.80 5.34
CA GLY A 112 13.63 -25.85 4.32
C GLY A 112 12.45 -25.64 3.37
N VAL A 113 12.11 -24.39 3.03
CA VAL A 113 11.12 -24.12 1.98
C VAL A 113 11.68 -24.60 0.63
N SER A 114 10.90 -25.41 -0.09
CA SER A 114 11.34 -25.99 -1.35
C SER A 114 11.69 -24.92 -2.39
N ASN A 115 12.67 -25.21 -3.26
CA ASN A 115 13.03 -24.31 -4.38
C ASN A 115 11.84 -24.01 -5.30
N ARG A 116 10.91 -24.97 -5.46
CA ARG A 116 9.69 -24.79 -6.25
C ARG A 116 8.77 -23.73 -5.63
N SER A 117 8.49 -23.84 -4.33
CA SER A 117 7.67 -22.86 -3.61
C SER A 117 8.35 -21.50 -3.56
N TRP A 118 9.66 -21.47 -3.31
CA TRP A 118 10.44 -20.23 -3.31
C TRP A 118 10.40 -19.50 -4.65
N LYS A 119 10.57 -20.20 -5.78
CA LYS A 119 10.46 -19.61 -7.12
C LYS A 119 9.09 -18.97 -7.36
N LYS A 120 8.01 -19.60 -6.89
CA LYS A 120 6.67 -19.02 -6.99
C LYS A 120 6.53 -17.77 -6.12
N ILE A 121 7.00 -17.82 -4.87
CA ILE A 121 7.00 -16.65 -3.96
C ILE A 121 7.74 -15.47 -4.60
N LEU A 122 8.95 -15.69 -5.13
CA LEU A 122 9.72 -14.67 -5.83
C LEU A 122 8.94 -14.11 -7.04
N GLY A 123 8.31 -14.97 -7.84
CA GLY A 123 7.49 -14.55 -8.97
C GLY A 123 6.24 -13.76 -8.59
N SER A 124 5.74 -13.88 -7.36
CA SER A 124 4.62 -13.09 -6.81
C SER A 124 5.06 -11.75 -6.22
N ILE A 125 6.29 -11.67 -5.72
CA ILE A 125 6.89 -10.42 -5.20
C ILE A 125 7.38 -9.56 -6.36
N LEU A 126 8.00 -10.19 -7.37
CA LEU A 126 8.48 -9.50 -8.55
C LEU A 126 7.30 -8.94 -9.35
N GLY A 127 7.25 -7.62 -9.46
CA GLY A 127 6.19 -6.91 -10.17
C GLY A 127 4.97 -6.55 -9.32
N HIS A 128 4.95 -6.86 -8.01
CA HIS A 128 3.83 -6.44 -7.15
C HIS A 128 3.72 -4.92 -7.04
N ASP A 129 4.85 -4.23 -7.17
CA ASP A 129 4.96 -2.77 -7.26
C ASP A 129 4.39 -2.20 -8.59
N GLY A 130 4.24 -3.03 -9.61
CA GLY A 130 3.80 -2.65 -10.96
C GLY A 130 2.32 -2.20 -11.04
N PRO A 131 1.76 -2.07 -12.26
CA PRO A 131 2.43 -2.16 -13.54
C PRO A 131 3.33 -0.95 -13.78
N ALA A 132 4.31 -1.09 -14.69
CA ALA A 132 5.24 -0.04 -15.08
C ALA A 132 4.62 0.96 -16.08
N THR A 133 3.53 1.61 -15.67
CA THR A 133 2.83 2.64 -16.45
C THR A 133 3.78 3.82 -16.72
N PRO A 134 4.00 4.23 -17.99
CA PRO A 134 4.77 5.43 -18.30
C PRO A 134 4.21 6.66 -17.60
N GLY A 135 5.06 7.54 -17.07
CA GLY A 135 4.64 8.75 -16.37
C GLY A 135 4.17 8.53 -14.92
N SER A 136 3.91 7.29 -14.51
CA SER A 136 3.46 7.04 -13.12
C SER A 136 4.56 7.40 -12.13
N TRP A 137 4.16 8.08 -11.04
CA TRP A 137 5.06 8.53 -9.98
C TRP A 137 5.98 7.41 -9.47
N TRP A 138 5.43 6.21 -9.26
CA TRP A 138 6.20 5.07 -8.76
C TRP A 138 7.31 4.61 -9.70
N LYS A 139 7.01 4.54 -11.00
CA LYS A 139 7.99 4.14 -12.01
C LYS A 139 9.09 5.18 -12.14
N GLU A 140 8.73 6.45 -12.29
CA GLU A 140 9.71 7.53 -12.50
C GLU A 140 10.68 7.65 -11.33
N ASN A 141 10.17 7.59 -10.09
CA ASN A 141 11.02 7.64 -8.90
C ASN A 141 11.91 6.39 -8.79
N TYR A 142 11.37 5.18 -9.02
CA TYR A 142 12.20 3.96 -8.97
C TYR A 142 13.33 4.00 -10.00
N GLU A 143 13.02 4.30 -11.26
CA GLU A 143 14.01 4.28 -12.34
C GLU A 143 15.06 5.38 -12.17
N ARG A 144 14.67 6.56 -11.68
CA ARG A 144 15.60 7.67 -11.41
C ARG A 144 16.52 7.39 -10.23
N GLU A 145 15.99 6.94 -9.09
CA GLU A 145 16.79 6.78 -7.86
C GLU A 145 17.70 5.55 -7.91
N LEU A 146 17.31 4.49 -8.64
CA LEU A 146 18.04 3.22 -8.68
C LEU A 146 18.79 2.98 -9.99
N GLY A 147 18.49 3.73 -11.06
CA GLY A 147 19.06 3.49 -12.38
C GLY A 147 18.68 2.11 -12.95
N ARG A 148 17.58 1.52 -12.49
CA ARG A 148 17.11 0.18 -12.85
C ARG A 148 15.69 0.26 -13.39
N ARG A 149 15.36 -0.61 -14.33
CA ARG A 149 14.01 -0.72 -14.89
C ARG A 149 13.01 -1.14 -13.81
N TYR A 150 11.85 -0.49 -13.78
CA TYR A 150 10.74 -0.88 -12.90
C TYR A 150 10.15 -2.24 -13.32
N ALA A 151 10.00 -3.15 -12.36
CA ALA A 151 9.59 -4.52 -12.64
C ALA A 151 8.15 -4.61 -13.19
N GLY A 152 7.95 -5.45 -14.19
CA GLY A 152 6.63 -5.75 -14.75
C GLY A 152 5.95 -6.92 -14.03
N ILE A 153 4.65 -7.05 -14.25
CA ILE A 153 3.84 -8.17 -13.75
C ILE A 153 3.96 -9.34 -14.72
N HIS A 154 4.36 -10.51 -14.22
CA HIS A 154 4.62 -11.70 -15.05
C HIS A 154 3.87 -12.96 -14.60
N THR A 155 3.19 -12.92 -13.45
CA THR A 155 2.44 -14.05 -12.89
C THR A 155 1.05 -13.62 -12.47
N ARG A 156 0.11 -14.56 -12.35
CA ARG A 156 -1.24 -14.27 -11.84
C ARG A 156 -1.20 -13.86 -10.38
N GLU A 157 -0.30 -14.46 -9.61
CA GLU A 157 -0.06 -14.10 -8.22
C GLU A 157 0.44 -12.66 -8.09
N ALA A 158 1.43 -12.25 -8.89
CA ALA A 158 1.91 -10.86 -8.92
C ALA A 158 0.81 -9.89 -9.37
N LEU A 159 -0.04 -10.29 -10.31
CA LEU A 159 -1.19 -9.49 -10.74
C LEU A 159 -2.16 -9.22 -9.59
N ILE A 160 -2.61 -10.27 -8.89
CA ILE A 160 -3.53 -10.14 -7.77
C ILE A 160 -2.86 -9.38 -6.62
N HIS A 161 -1.60 -9.68 -6.33
CA HIS A 161 -0.82 -8.97 -5.31
C HIS A 161 -0.76 -7.47 -5.61
N CYS A 162 -0.38 -7.11 -6.83
CA CYS A 162 -0.34 -5.75 -7.33
C CYS A 162 -1.70 -5.05 -7.16
N TYR A 163 -2.81 -5.65 -7.61
CA TYR A 163 -4.14 -5.08 -7.40
C TYR A 163 -4.42 -4.75 -5.94
N LEU A 164 -4.20 -5.72 -5.04
CA LEU A 164 -4.48 -5.55 -3.61
C LEU A 164 -3.60 -4.45 -2.99
N ASP A 165 -2.32 -4.42 -3.37
CA ASP A 165 -1.35 -3.44 -2.90
C ASP A 165 -1.71 -2.03 -3.38
N ARG A 166 -1.95 -1.84 -4.68
CA ARG A 166 -2.37 -0.55 -5.25
C ARG A 166 -3.64 -0.02 -4.58
N ILE A 167 -4.65 -0.87 -4.43
CA ILE A 167 -5.92 -0.50 -3.78
C ILE A 167 -5.69 -0.10 -2.32
N ASP A 168 -4.85 -0.82 -1.57
CA ASP A 168 -4.56 -0.46 -0.17
C ASP A 168 -3.69 0.80 -0.07
N GLN A 169 -2.78 1.01 -1.02
CA GLN A 169 -1.87 2.14 -1.04
C GLN A 169 -2.58 3.47 -1.31
N GLY A 170 -3.43 3.52 -2.33
CA GLY A 170 -4.20 4.73 -2.64
C GLY A 170 -5.52 4.85 -1.86
N GLY A 171 -5.93 3.82 -1.14
CA GLY A 171 -7.19 3.78 -0.40
C GLY A 171 -7.09 4.32 1.01
N ILE A 172 -8.23 4.82 1.52
CA ILE A 172 -8.42 5.18 2.93
C ILE A 172 -9.55 4.31 3.49
N PHE A 173 -9.26 3.58 4.57
CA PHE A 173 -10.18 2.63 5.20
C PHE A 173 -10.41 2.99 6.66
N ARG A 174 -11.67 2.91 7.08
CA ARG A 174 -12.06 3.06 8.47
C ARG A 174 -11.88 1.73 9.21
N SER A 175 -11.13 1.74 10.31
CA SER A 175 -11.03 0.60 11.23
C SER A 175 -12.26 0.51 12.15
N ARG A 176 -12.33 -0.57 12.95
CA ARG A 176 -13.45 -0.83 13.87
C ARG A 176 -13.60 0.22 14.97
N ASN A 177 -12.51 0.86 15.39
CA ASN A 177 -12.49 1.97 16.35
C ASN A 177 -12.72 3.34 15.70
N GLY A 178 -13.02 3.38 14.39
CA GLY A 178 -13.32 4.62 13.67
C GLY A 178 -12.11 5.35 13.09
N GLU A 179 -10.87 4.91 13.36
CA GLU A 179 -9.66 5.54 12.81
C GLU A 179 -9.52 5.30 11.30
N LEU A 180 -8.86 6.23 10.61
CA LEU A 180 -8.49 6.05 9.21
C LEU A 180 -7.13 5.34 9.11
N ASN A 181 -7.06 4.37 8.21
CA ASN A 181 -5.88 3.57 7.89
C ASN A 181 -5.75 3.49 6.36
N GLY A 182 -4.58 3.11 5.86
CA GLY A 182 -4.33 2.97 4.42
C GLY A 182 -2.96 3.54 4.03
N GLY A 183 -2.55 3.34 2.79
CA GLY A 183 -1.21 3.74 2.35
C GLY A 183 -0.99 5.24 2.39
N LEU A 184 -1.99 6.04 2.01
CA LEU A 184 -1.86 7.51 2.04
C LEU A 184 -1.52 8.05 3.43
N ARG A 185 -2.10 7.46 4.48
CA ARG A 185 -1.77 7.82 5.86
C ARG A 185 -0.30 7.55 6.14
N LYS A 186 0.15 6.32 5.90
CA LYS A 186 1.54 5.92 6.11
C LYS A 186 2.52 6.78 5.30
N ILE A 187 2.29 6.92 4.00
CA ILE A 187 3.16 7.67 3.09
C ILE A 187 3.24 9.14 3.53
N SER A 188 2.14 9.75 3.99
CA SER A 188 2.18 11.12 4.52
C SER A 188 3.11 11.25 5.74
N TYR A 189 3.09 10.31 6.68
CA TYR A 189 4.00 10.34 7.82
C TYR A 189 5.45 10.11 7.38
N ASP A 190 5.71 9.17 6.47
CA ASP A 190 7.07 8.92 6.00
C ASP A 190 7.64 10.13 5.25
N VAL A 191 6.86 10.78 4.38
CA VAL A 191 7.28 12.00 3.66
C VAL A 191 7.47 13.18 4.61
N PHE A 192 6.55 13.38 5.56
CA PHE A 192 6.64 14.48 6.52
C PHE A 192 7.82 14.34 7.49
N LEU A 193 8.17 13.10 7.86
CA LEU A 193 9.19 12.82 8.89
C LEU A 193 10.58 12.50 8.31
N ARG A 194 10.69 12.00 7.07
CA ARG A 194 11.95 11.42 6.55
C ARG A 194 12.47 12.14 5.31
N GLY A 195 13.25 13.20 5.53
CA GLY A 195 14.24 13.72 4.55
C GLY A 195 13.71 14.09 3.16
N SER A 196 12.41 14.27 3.00
CA SER A 196 11.81 14.67 1.73
C SER A 196 11.88 16.20 1.57
N PRO A 197 11.73 16.73 0.35
CA PRO A 197 11.57 18.18 0.13
C PRO A 197 10.41 18.80 0.92
N PHE A 198 9.45 17.98 1.37
CA PHE A 198 8.27 18.39 2.14
C PHE A 198 8.39 18.11 3.64
N GLN A 199 9.58 17.75 4.13
CA GLN A 199 9.79 17.49 5.55
C GLN A 199 9.34 18.70 6.39
N GLY A 200 8.46 18.45 7.36
CA GLY A 200 7.88 19.50 8.21
C GLY A 200 6.86 20.42 7.53
N ASN A 201 6.56 20.26 6.23
CA ASN A 201 5.57 21.06 5.51
C ASN A 201 4.25 20.27 5.36
N LEU A 202 3.23 20.63 6.15
CA LEU A 202 1.94 19.94 6.15
C LEU A 202 1.20 20.10 4.82
N SER A 203 1.02 21.34 4.32
CA SER A 203 0.31 21.63 3.08
C SER A 203 0.96 20.93 1.88
N GLY A 204 2.29 20.99 1.78
CA GLY A 204 3.07 20.32 0.74
C GLY A 204 2.97 18.80 0.83
N THR A 205 3.06 18.22 2.04
CA THR A 205 2.90 16.78 2.24
C THR A 205 1.50 16.30 1.85
N ILE A 206 0.45 17.01 2.29
CA ILE A 206 -0.92 16.61 1.97
C ILE A 206 -1.17 16.80 0.47
N ALA A 207 -0.71 17.89 -0.16
CA ALA A 207 -0.87 18.08 -1.60
C ALA A 207 -0.22 16.96 -2.41
N GLU A 208 1.03 16.63 -2.08
CA GLU A 208 1.79 15.59 -2.77
C GLU A 208 1.14 14.20 -2.59
N ILE A 209 0.72 13.88 -1.37
CA ILE A 209 0.25 12.52 -1.06
C ILE A 209 -1.23 12.32 -1.35
N PHE A 210 -2.11 13.26 -1.00
CA PHE A 210 -3.54 13.09 -1.28
C PHE A 210 -3.86 13.19 -2.78
N GLY A 211 -3.18 14.05 -3.53
CA GLY A 211 -3.42 14.15 -4.98
C GLY A 211 -2.67 13.08 -5.77
N ASN A 212 -1.34 13.25 -5.82
CA ASN A 212 -0.52 12.59 -6.83
C ASN A 212 -0.44 11.07 -6.63
N THR A 213 -0.36 10.60 -5.38
CA THR A 213 -0.31 9.16 -5.10
C THR A 213 -1.61 8.46 -5.51
N ARG A 214 -2.78 9.08 -5.24
CA ARG A 214 -4.09 8.51 -5.60
C ARG A 214 -4.29 8.46 -7.11
N VAL A 215 -3.85 9.50 -7.83
CA VAL A 215 -3.88 9.55 -9.31
C VAL A 215 -2.97 8.48 -9.89
N GLY A 216 -1.71 8.40 -9.46
CA GLY A 216 -0.78 7.38 -9.93
C GLY A 216 -1.28 5.95 -9.65
N THR A 217 -1.90 5.71 -8.48
CA THR A 217 -2.56 4.43 -8.19
C THR A 217 -3.74 4.17 -9.14
N GLN A 218 -4.54 5.18 -9.48
CA GLN A 218 -5.65 5.03 -10.43
C GLN A 218 -5.15 4.65 -11.82
N GLU A 219 -4.14 5.36 -12.33
CA GLU A 219 -3.53 5.08 -13.63
C GLU A 219 -2.99 3.64 -13.70
N GLN A 220 -2.35 3.19 -12.61
CA GLN A 220 -1.90 1.82 -12.47
C GLN A 220 -3.07 0.82 -12.49
N LEU A 221 -4.17 1.10 -11.77
CA LEU A 221 -5.36 0.24 -11.80
C LEU A 221 -6.02 0.21 -13.18
N ASP A 222 -6.20 1.36 -13.82
CA ASP A 222 -6.81 1.45 -15.15
C ASP A 222 -5.99 0.68 -16.20
N TYR A 223 -4.67 0.67 -16.06
CA TYR A 223 -3.79 -0.18 -16.85
C TYR A 223 -4.05 -1.68 -16.60
N LEU A 224 -4.17 -2.09 -15.33
CA LEU A 224 -4.42 -3.49 -14.97
C LEU A 224 -5.81 -3.98 -15.37
N ASP A 225 -6.80 -3.08 -15.33
CA ASP A 225 -8.18 -3.33 -15.77
C ASP A 225 -8.31 -3.32 -17.30
N GLU A 226 -7.18 -3.19 -18.01
CA GLU A 226 -7.10 -3.21 -19.46
C GLU A 226 -7.88 -2.05 -20.12
N VAL A 227 -8.18 -0.97 -19.38
CA VAL A 227 -8.82 0.25 -19.89
C VAL A 227 -7.86 0.99 -20.82
N GLU A 228 -6.60 1.11 -20.42
CA GLU A 228 -5.55 1.80 -21.17
C GLU A 228 -4.90 0.91 -22.23
N LYS A 229 -4.78 -0.41 -21.97
CA LYS A 229 -4.17 -1.38 -22.89
C LYS A 229 -4.80 -2.77 -22.77
N PRO A 230 -5.79 -3.09 -23.60
CA PRO A 230 -6.35 -4.43 -23.68
C PRO A 230 -5.27 -5.44 -24.05
N ARG A 231 -5.20 -6.59 -23.35
CA ARG A 231 -4.34 -7.76 -23.59
C ARG A 231 -3.00 -7.89 -22.85
N LEU A 232 -2.70 -7.09 -21.83
CA LEU A 232 -1.44 -7.31 -21.08
C LEU A 232 -1.51 -8.44 -20.06
N LEU A 233 -2.69 -8.71 -19.46
CA LEU A 233 -2.79 -9.57 -18.27
C LEU A 233 -3.97 -10.57 -18.31
N GLY A 234 -4.81 -10.47 -19.35
CA GLY A 234 -5.81 -11.46 -19.74
C GLY A 234 -7.20 -11.11 -19.23
N ALA A 235 -8.24 -11.51 -19.99
CA ALA A 235 -9.66 -11.33 -19.66
C ALA A 235 -10.14 -12.19 -18.47
N LEU A 236 -9.28 -12.40 -17.47
CA LEU A 236 -9.59 -13.15 -16.27
C LEU A 236 -10.64 -12.39 -15.46
N GLN A 237 -11.70 -13.10 -15.08
CA GLN A 237 -12.64 -12.55 -14.13
C GLN A 237 -11.94 -12.39 -12.77
N LEU A 238 -11.71 -11.15 -12.35
CA LEU A 238 -11.05 -10.85 -11.08
C LEU A 238 -11.81 -11.51 -9.91
N PRO A 239 -11.08 -12.02 -8.90
CA PRO A 239 -11.68 -12.64 -7.74
C PRO A 239 -12.54 -11.61 -6.98
N LYS A 240 -13.50 -12.10 -6.21
CA LYS A 240 -14.48 -11.24 -5.53
C LYS A 240 -13.78 -10.22 -4.63
N ILE A 241 -12.69 -10.61 -3.97
CA ILE A 241 -11.88 -9.72 -3.12
C ILE A 241 -11.37 -8.47 -3.83
N VAL A 242 -10.86 -8.59 -5.06
CA VAL A 242 -10.31 -7.45 -5.80
C VAL A 242 -11.44 -6.46 -6.12
N ARG A 243 -12.59 -6.96 -6.59
CA ARG A 243 -13.76 -6.13 -6.88
C ARG A 243 -14.29 -5.40 -5.64
N GLU A 244 -14.36 -6.08 -4.51
CA GLU A 244 -14.84 -5.49 -3.25
C GLU A 244 -13.87 -4.44 -2.69
N MET A 245 -12.57 -4.69 -2.76
CA MET A 245 -11.56 -3.71 -2.34
C MET A 245 -11.58 -2.49 -3.27
N LYS A 246 -11.66 -2.69 -4.59
CA LYS A 246 -11.73 -1.59 -5.56
C LYS A 246 -12.92 -0.67 -5.29
N ARG A 247 -14.10 -1.25 -4.99
CA ARG A 247 -15.27 -0.47 -4.56
C ARG A 247 -14.95 0.42 -3.34
N LYS A 248 -14.30 -0.11 -2.31
CA LYS A 248 -13.94 0.66 -1.10
C LYS A 248 -12.95 1.79 -1.41
N PHE A 249 -12.02 1.55 -2.34
CA PHE A 249 -11.09 2.58 -2.79
C PHE A 249 -11.78 3.69 -3.57
N LEU A 250 -12.71 3.39 -4.46
CA LEU A 250 -13.52 4.41 -5.13
C LEU A 250 -14.36 5.20 -4.12
N GLU A 251 -14.92 4.54 -3.10
CA GLU A 251 -15.62 5.23 -1.99
C GLU A 251 -14.71 6.19 -1.20
N SER A 252 -13.39 6.00 -1.24
CA SER A 252 -12.44 6.88 -0.56
C SER A 252 -12.24 8.24 -1.24
N GLU A 253 -12.68 8.42 -2.50
CA GLU A 253 -12.67 9.72 -3.20
C GLU A 253 -13.39 10.82 -2.40
N LYS A 254 -14.39 10.40 -1.62
CA LYS A 254 -15.16 11.29 -0.75
C LYS A 254 -14.34 11.92 0.36
N PHE A 255 -13.18 11.39 0.73
CA PHE A 255 -12.28 12.06 1.65
C PHE A 255 -11.54 13.22 0.96
N PHE A 256 -11.09 13.03 -0.28
CA PHE A 256 -10.29 14.01 -1.02
C PHE A 256 -11.12 15.24 -1.39
N GLU A 257 -12.38 15.04 -1.81
CA GLU A 257 -13.32 16.14 -2.10
C GLU A 257 -13.55 17.08 -0.91
N ARG A 258 -13.22 16.65 0.32
CA ARG A 258 -13.39 17.43 1.55
C ARG A 258 -12.12 18.14 2.00
N VAL A 259 -10.97 17.85 1.40
CA VAL A 259 -9.68 18.44 1.78
C VAL A 259 -9.43 19.67 0.93
N LEU A 260 -9.27 20.82 1.57
CA LEU A 260 -8.93 22.09 0.95
C LEU A 260 -7.50 22.46 1.35
N ILE A 261 -6.65 22.70 0.36
CA ILE A 261 -5.25 23.06 0.55
C ILE A 261 -5.04 24.44 -0.03
N ASP A 262 -4.59 25.39 0.80
CA ASP A 262 -4.16 26.70 0.33
C ASP A 262 -2.66 26.63 0.01
N PRO A 263 -2.25 26.69 -1.28
CA PRO A 263 -0.85 26.59 -1.66
C PRO A 263 -0.04 27.83 -1.28
N ASN A 264 -0.69 28.96 -0.94
CA ASN A 264 -0.04 30.23 -0.64
C ASN A 264 0.17 30.46 0.86
N VAL A 265 -0.32 29.57 1.71
CA VAL A 265 -0.20 29.69 3.17
C VAL A 265 0.25 28.35 3.75
N ASN A 266 1.49 28.30 4.25
CA ASN A 266 1.95 27.19 5.09
C ASN A 266 0.95 27.01 6.25
N ASP A 267 0.57 25.76 6.52
CA ASP A 267 -0.22 25.32 7.68
C ASP A 267 -1.75 25.49 7.60
N ARG A 268 -2.32 25.81 6.42
CA ARG A 268 -3.79 25.90 6.27
C ARG A 268 -4.37 24.79 5.39
N VAL A 269 -4.24 23.54 5.87
CA VAL A 269 -5.11 22.46 5.39
C VAL A 269 -6.45 22.57 6.12
N ARG A 270 -7.56 22.55 5.38
CA ARG A 270 -8.91 22.56 5.94
C ARG A 270 -9.69 21.34 5.50
N ILE A 271 -10.58 20.85 6.34
CA ILE A 271 -11.47 19.73 6.04
C ILE A 271 -12.93 20.17 6.20
N VAL A 272 -13.74 19.91 5.18
CA VAL A 272 -15.18 20.17 5.18
C VAL A 272 -15.94 18.96 5.75
N LEU A 273 -16.58 19.12 6.90
CA LEU A 273 -17.36 18.06 7.55
C LEU A 273 -18.76 17.90 6.94
N ASP A 274 -19.47 16.84 7.34
CA ASP A 274 -20.80 16.51 6.80
C ASP A 274 -21.87 17.56 7.10
N ASP A 275 -21.73 18.27 8.22
CA ASP A 275 -22.57 19.40 8.61
C ASP A 275 -22.20 20.71 7.88
N GLY A 276 -21.14 20.70 7.05
CA GLY A 276 -20.62 21.86 6.34
C GLY A 276 -19.59 22.69 7.14
N GLN A 277 -19.25 22.30 8.36
CA GLN A 277 -18.21 22.96 9.15
C GLN A 277 -16.84 22.82 8.47
N ASN A 278 -16.10 23.93 8.37
CA ASN A 278 -14.70 23.94 7.91
C ASN A 278 -13.77 23.90 9.12
N VAL A 279 -12.95 22.86 9.22
CA VAL A 279 -11.98 22.68 10.32
C VAL A 279 -10.57 22.81 9.76
N ALA A 280 -9.82 23.82 10.22
CA ALA A 280 -8.40 23.95 9.94
C ALA A 280 -7.60 22.97 10.81
N VAL A 281 -6.54 22.40 10.26
CA VAL A 281 -5.67 21.47 10.98
C VAL A 281 -4.21 21.90 10.88
N SER A 282 -3.47 21.68 11.96
CA SER A 282 -2.10 22.19 12.16
C SER A 282 -1.02 21.12 12.04
N ASN A 283 -1.40 19.84 12.04
CA ASN A 283 -0.48 18.72 11.95
C ASN A 283 -1.17 17.46 11.38
N LEU A 284 -0.38 16.44 11.06
CA LEU A 284 -0.88 15.18 10.49
C LEU A 284 -1.85 14.45 11.43
N ASP A 285 -1.56 14.39 12.73
CA ASP A 285 -2.42 13.68 13.69
C ASP A 285 -3.83 14.30 13.75
N GLU A 286 -3.89 15.63 13.79
CA GLU A 286 -5.13 16.39 13.74
C GLU A 286 -5.85 16.19 12.41
N PHE A 287 -5.13 16.28 11.29
CA PHE A 287 -5.66 16.01 9.95
C PHE A 287 -6.38 14.66 9.89
N TRP A 288 -5.74 13.57 10.32
CA TRP A 288 -6.32 12.23 10.27
C TRP A 288 -7.52 12.06 11.21
N LYS A 289 -7.47 12.66 12.42
CA LYS A 289 -8.60 12.64 13.37
C LYS A 289 -9.81 13.40 12.84
N VAL A 290 -9.59 14.57 12.24
CA VAL A 290 -10.67 15.38 11.68
C VAL A 290 -11.24 14.72 10.44
N LEU A 291 -10.41 14.20 9.54
CA LEU A 291 -10.87 13.49 8.34
C LEU A 291 -11.66 12.23 8.70
N ALA A 292 -11.31 11.55 9.80
CA ALA A 292 -12.09 10.44 10.34
C ALA A 292 -13.51 10.84 10.75
N ARG A 293 -13.87 12.12 10.88
CA ARG A 293 -15.25 12.52 11.16
C ARG A 293 -16.13 12.52 9.90
N VAL A 294 -15.54 12.49 8.70
CA VAL A 294 -16.28 12.45 7.43
C VAL A 294 -16.91 11.09 7.20
N ASN A 295 -18.23 11.06 6.97
CA ASN A 295 -18.92 9.86 6.51
C ASN A 295 -18.69 9.67 5.00
N PRO A 296 -17.97 8.61 4.57
CA PRO A 296 -17.72 8.37 3.15
C PRO A 296 -19.02 8.07 2.35
N LYS A 297 -20.12 7.74 3.03
CA LYS A 297 -21.45 7.56 2.41
C LYS A 297 -22.33 8.82 2.47
N GLY A 298 -21.89 9.86 3.18
CA GLY A 298 -22.63 11.11 3.35
C GLY A 298 -22.46 12.04 2.15
N SER A 299 -23.52 12.74 1.76
CA SER A 299 -23.42 13.87 0.84
C SER A 299 -23.00 15.13 1.59
N ILE A 300 -22.17 15.97 0.95
CA ILE A 300 -21.96 17.35 1.41
C ILE A 300 -23.33 18.04 1.41
N SER A 301 -23.77 18.62 2.54
CA SER A 301 -25.00 19.42 2.57
C SER A 301 -24.92 20.53 1.52
N ALA A 302 -26.01 20.79 0.79
CA ALA A 302 -26.02 21.73 -0.34
C ALA A 302 -25.54 23.16 0.03
N PHE A 303 -25.48 23.49 1.32
CA PHE A 303 -24.99 24.75 1.85
C PHE A 303 -23.50 25.00 1.56
N ALA A 304 -22.65 23.95 1.50
CA ALA A 304 -21.21 24.11 1.35
C ALA A 304 -20.71 24.25 -0.12
N ARG A 305 -21.56 23.99 -1.13
CA ARG A 305 -21.18 24.24 -2.54
C ARG A 305 -21.07 25.73 -2.89
N ARG A 306 -21.64 26.62 -2.06
CA ARG A 306 -21.61 28.07 -2.31
C ARG A 306 -20.28 28.74 -1.94
N THR A 307 -19.35 28.05 -1.29
CA THR A 307 -18.07 28.62 -0.82
C THR A 307 -16.84 28.14 -1.59
N GLN A 308 -17.00 27.41 -2.71
CA GLN A 308 -15.88 26.93 -3.55
C GLN A 308 -15.52 27.84 -4.73
N VAL A 309 -16.14 29.03 -4.85
CA VAL A 309 -15.72 30.07 -5.79
C VAL A 309 -15.42 31.33 -4.98
N GLY A 310 -14.15 31.49 -4.63
CA GLY A 310 -13.63 32.64 -3.87
C GLY A 310 -12.12 32.60 -3.84
#